data_AF-A0A1N6HZX3-F1
#
_entry.id   AF-A0A1N6HZX3-F1
#
_cell.length_a   1.000
_cell.length_b   1.000
_cell.length_c   1.000
_cell.angle_alpha   90.00
_cell.angle_beta   90.00
_cell.angle_gamma   90.00
#
_symmetry.space_group_name_H-M   'P 1'
#
loop_
_entity.id
_entity.type
_entity.pdbx_description
1 polymer ?
#
loop_
_entity_poly.entity_id
_entity_poly.type
_entity_poly.pdbx_seq_one_letter_code
_entity_poly.pdbx_strand_id
1 'polypeptide(L)'
;MADQVEIEFYLDSDEVTFLESWEDKYGELNEEQLEKLYQEIAQDIESKYQSGEHQLGKSFSYKEVKVGYSDYSTFNNWFLFSAAKR
;
A
#
# COMPACT_ATOMS: atom_id res chain seq x y z
N MET A 1 -17.02 2.34 15.76
CA MET A 1 -16.44 1.36 14.82
C MET A 1 -15.27 2.11 14.23
N ALA A 2 -14.03 1.73 14.55
CA ALA A 2 -12.88 2.48 14.07
C ALA A 2 -12.82 2.25 12.55
N ASP A 3 -12.95 3.31 11.76
CA ASP A 3 -12.60 3.33 10.34
C ASP A 3 -11.17 2.82 10.22
N GLN A 4 -11.00 1.52 10.01
CA GLN A 4 -9.70 0.95 9.69
C GLN A 4 -9.46 1.31 8.24
N VAL A 5 -8.44 2.12 8.03
CA VAL A 5 -7.97 2.40 6.69
C VAL A 5 -7.39 1.12 6.09
N GLU A 6 -7.77 0.83 4.86
CA GLU A 6 -7.31 -0.34 4.12
C GLU A 6 -6.50 0.10 2.91
N ILE A 7 -5.71 -0.83 2.35
CA ILE A 7 -5.07 -0.61 1.05
C ILE A 7 -5.77 -1.43 -0.02
N GLU A 8 -5.81 -0.89 -1.23
CA GLU A 8 -6.26 -1.60 -2.41
C GLU A 8 -5.34 -1.26 -3.59
N PHE A 9 -5.19 -2.17 -4.54
CA PHE A 9 -4.47 -1.92 -5.79
C PHE A 9 -5.44 -1.64 -6.93
N TYR A 10 -5.12 -0.66 -7.78
CA TYR A 10 -5.94 -0.31 -8.94
C TYR A 10 -6.09 -1.46 -9.94
N LEU A 11 -5.04 -2.26 -10.09
CA LEU A 11 -5.00 -3.43 -10.94
C LEU A 11 -4.36 -4.58 -10.17
N ASP A 12 -4.83 -5.79 -10.45
CA ASP A 12 -4.21 -7.04 -10.01
C ASP A 12 -2.73 -7.10 -10.40
N SER A 13 -2.36 -6.58 -11.58
CA SER A 13 -0.95 -6.47 -12.00
C SER A 13 -0.11 -5.52 -11.14
N ASP A 14 -0.71 -4.49 -10.52
CA ASP A 14 0.01 -3.61 -9.60
C ASP A 14 0.32 -4.33 -8.29
N GLU A 15 -0.64 -5.10 -7.78
CA GLU A 15 -0.48 -5.97 -6.62
C GLU A 15 0.61 -7.03 -6.88
N VAL A 16 0.51 -7.76 -7.99
CA VAL A 16 1.51 -8.77 -8.35
C VAL A 16 2.91 -8.17 -8.44
N THR A 17 3.06 -6.99 -9.07
CA THR A 17 4.38 -6.31 -9.15
C THR A 17 4.94 -5.96 -7.78
N PHE A 18 4.07 -5.51 -6.86
CA PHE A 18 4.45 -5.22 -5.49
C PHE A 18 4.89 -6.49 -4.75
N LEU A 19 4.09 -7.57 -4.86
CA LEU A 19 4.38 -8.84 -4.22
C LEU A 19 5.66 -9.44 -4.76
N GLU A 20 5.87 -9.50 -6.08
CA GLU A 20 7.12 -9.98 -6.67
C GLU A 20 8.33 -9.19 -6.16
N SER A 21 8.21 -7.85 -6.06
CA SER A 21 9.26 -6.99 -5.52
C SER A 21 9.50 -7.21 -4.03
N TRP A 22 8.46 -7.55 -3.29
CA TRP A 22 8.54 -7.87 -1.87
C TRP A 22 9.21 -9.23 -1.67
N GLU A 23 8.78 -10.23 -2.42
CA GLU A 23 9.27 -11.61 -2.36
C GLU A 23 10.73 -11.71 -2.76
N ASP A 24 11.17 -10.93 -3.75
CA ASP A 24 12.59 -10.82 -4.12
C ASP A 24 13.47 -10.32 -2.96
N LYS A 25 12.95 -9.39 -2.14
CA LYS A 25 13.71 -8.79 -1.02
C LYS A 25 13.58 -9.53 0.31
N TYR A 26 12.37 -9.98 0.64
CA TYR A 26 12.00 -10.49 1.96
C TYR A 26 11.58 -11.96 1.95
N GLY A 27 11.36 -12.55 0.77
CA GLY A 27 10.85 -13.91 0.57
C GLY A 27 9.33 -13.98 0.43
N GLU A 28 8.86 -15.16 0.02
CA GLU A 28 7.43 -15.51 -0.10
C GLU A 28 6.65 -15.21 1.18
N LEU A 29 5.43 -14.68 1.02
CA LEU A 29 4.50 -14.41 2.10
C LEU A 29 3.33 -15.39 2.05
N ASN A 30 2.95 -15.90 3.21
CA ASN A 30 1.72 -16.66 3.36
C ASN A 30 0.50 -15.71 3.43
N GLU A 31 -0.72 -16.24 3.23
CA GLU A 31 -1.98 -15.46 3.30
C GLU A 31 -2.07 -14.61 4.58
N GLU A 32 -1.78 -15.19 5.75
CA GLU A 32 -1.80 -14.44 7.03
C GLU A 32 -0.75 -13.32 7.08
N GLN A 33 0.40 -13.48 6.42
CA GLN A 33 1.44 -12.47 6.39
C GLN A 33 1.11 -11.36 5.38
N LEU A 34 0.46 -11.72 4.27
CA LEU A 34 -0.09 -10.81 3.27
C LEU A 34 -1.14 -9.88 3.88
N GLU A 35 -2.14 -10.43 4.56
CA GLU A 35 -3.16 -9.63 5.26
C GLU A 35 -2.52 -8.66 6.25
N LYS A 36 -1.56 -9.16 7.03
CA LYS A 36 -0.82 -8.33 7.99
C LYS A 36 0.01 -7.26 7.29
N LEU A 37 0.68 -7.57 6.20
CA LEU A 37 1.47 -6.63 5.42
C LEU A 37 0.58 -5.50 4.90
N TYR A 38 -0.59 -5.83 4.36
CA TYR A 38 -1.54 -4.84 3.85
C TYR A 38 -2.05 -3.93 4.96
N GLN A 39 -2.37 -4.48 6.13
CA GLN A 39 -2.71 -3.67 7.31
C GLN A 39 -1.54 -2.79 7.77
N GLU A 40 -0.32 -3.32 7.83
CA GLU A 40 0.87 -2.56 8.22
C GLU A 40 1.14 -1.40 7.25
N ILE A 41 1.02 -1.65 5.94
CA ILE A 41 1.14 -0.61 4.91
C ILE A 41 0.06 0.44 5.10
N ALA A 42 -1.20 0.05 5.30
CA ALA A 42 -2.33 0.96 5.48
C ALA A 42 -2.08 1.91 6.66
N GLN A 43 -1.66 1.35 7.79
CA GLN A 43 -1.34 2.13 8.99
C GLN A 43 -0.11 3.04 8.80
N ASP A 44 0.92 2.56 8.10
CA ASP A 44 2.14 3.34 7.84
C ASP A 44 1.85 4.53 6.91
N ILE A 45 1.13 4.30 5.81
CA ILE A 45 0.76 5.39 4.90
C ILE A 45 -0.20 6.38 5.56
N GLU A 46 -1.15 5.90 6.37
CA GLU A 46 -2.04 6.78 7.13
C GLU A 46 -1.26 7.64 8.10
N SER A 47 -0.38 7.04 8.89
CA SER A 47 0.46 7.75 9.85
C SER A 47 1.31 8.81 9.16
N LYS A 48 1.89 8.49 7.99
CA LYS A 48 2.69 9.41 7.19
C LYS A 48 1.86 10.49 6.50
N TYR A 49 0.65 10.16 6.05
CA TYR A 49 -0.28 11.12 5.48
C TYR A 49 -0.75 12.12 6.54
N GLN A 50 -1.14 11.64 7.73
CA GLN A 50 -1.52 12.48 8.86
C GLN A 50 -0.36 13.34 9.37
N SER A 51 0.87 12.81 9.35
CA SER A 51 2.08 13.55 9.72
C SER A 51 2.56 14.53 8.64
N GLY A 52 2.01 14.46 7.42
CA GLY A 52 2.43 15.26 6.27
C GLY A 52 3.76 14.81 5.63
N GLU A 53 4.31 13.68 6.07
CA GLU A 53 5.53 13.07 5.49
C GLU A 53 5.24 12.50 4.10
N HIS A 54 4.03 11.97 3.89
CA HIS A 54 3.59 11.42 2.62
C HIS A 54 2.40 12.20 2.05
N GLN A 55 2.39 12.36 0.73
CA GLN A 55 1.34 13.06 0.00
C GLN A 55 0.71 12.13 -1.04
N LEU A 56 -0.62 12.21 -1.15
CA LEU A 56 -1.38 11.52 -2.20
C LEU A 56 -0.86 11.92 -3.59
N GLY A 57 -0.91 10.99 -4.54
CA GLY A 57 -0.36 11.11 -5.88
C GLY A 57 1.15 10.90 -5.98
N LYS A 58 1.85 10.55 -4.88
CA LYS A 58 3.28 10.21 -4.89
C LYS A 58 3.52 8.72 -4.67
N SER A 59 4.67 8.27 -5.16
CA SER A 59 5.13 6.90 -4.90
C SER A 59 5.42 6.71 -3.42
N PHE A 60 4.73 5.75 -2.82
CA PHE A 60 4.97 5.27 -1.48
C PHE A 60 5.90 4.05 -1.53
N SER A 61 6.76 3.93 -0.54
CA SER A 61 7.63 2.77 -0.37
C SER A 61 7.58 2.32 1.07
N TYR A 62 7.29 1.04 1.26
CA TYR A 62 7.21 0.40 2.56
C TYR A 62 8.42 -0.54 2.70
N LYS A 63 9.21 -0.36 3.76
CA LYS A 63 10.46 -1.12 3.99
C LYS A 63 11.34 -1.24 2.72
N GLU A 64 11.59 -0.13 2.04
CA GLU A 64 12.39 -0.08 0.80
C GLU A 64 11.84 -0.89 -0.40
N VAL A 65 10.59 -1.37 -0.32
CA VAL A 65 9.83 -1.94 -1.44
C VAL A 65 8.85 -0.88 -1.91
N LYS A 66 8.85 -0.60 -3.22
CA LYS A 66 7.92 0.36 -3.81
C LYS A 66 6.54 -0.28 -3.90
N VAL A 67 5.62 0.19 -3.07
CA VAL A 67 4.21 -0.24 -3.10
C VAL A 67 3.52 0.31 -4.35
N GLY A 68 3.76 1.58 -4.67
CA GLY A 68 3.15 2.23 -5.81
C GLY A 68 2.83 3.70 -5.54
N TYR A 69 2.23 4.38 -6.50
CA TYR A 69 1.63 5.68 -6.31
C TYR A 69 0.38 5.51 -5.47
N SER A 70 0.39 6.14 -4.30
CA SER A 70 -0.77 6.14 -3.42
C SER A 70 -1.77 7.19 -3.84
N ASP A 71 -3.03 6.81 -3.87
CA ASP A 71 -4.19 7.68 -3.99
C ASP A 71 -5.11 7.39 -2.78
N TYR A 72 -6.12 8.21 -2.55
CA TYR A 72 -7.02 8.01 -1.42
C TYR A 72 -8.46 8.15 -1.87
N SER A 73 -9.21 7.08 -1.70
CA SER A 73 -10.63 7.06 -2.01
C SER A 73 -11.42 7.51 -0.80
N THR A 74 -11.82 8.78 -0.77
CA THR A 74 -12.71 9.35 0.27
C THR A 74 -14.09 8.68 0.32
N PHE A 75 -14.52 8.04 -0.77
CA PHE A 75 -15.80 7.32 -0.83
C PHE A 75 -15.78 6.04 0.00
N ASN A 76 -14.60 5.43 0.10
CA ASN A 76 -14.39 4.07 0.55
C ASN A 76 -13.53 4.04 1.83
N ASN A 77 -12.74 5.08 2.09
CA ASN A 77 -11.70 5.18 3.13
C ASN A 77 -10.52 4.21 2.92
N TRP A 78 -10.12 3.96 1.67
CA TRP A 78 -8.99 3.09 1.32
C TRP A 78 -7.89 3.90 0.61
N PHE A 79 -6.64 3.51 0.83
CA PHE A 79 -5.51 3.96 0.02
C PHE A 79 -5.38 3.09 -1.22
N LEU A 80 -5.50 3.70 -2.39
CA LEU A 80 -5.35 3.03 -3.67
C LEU A 80 -3.91 3.10 -4.15
N PHE A 81 -3.32 1.98 -4.53
CA PHE A 81 -1.95 1.93 -5.06
C PHE A 81 -1.94 1.56 -6.54
N SER A 82 -1.04 2.20 -7.28
CA SER A 82 -0.77 1.89 -8.69
C SER A 82 0.72 1.83 -8.96
N ALA A 83 1.22 0.86 -9.72
CA ALA A 83 2.64 0.75 -10.04
C ALA A 83 3.09 1.87 -10.99
N ALA A 84 2.18 2.32 -11.86
CA ALA A 84 2.37 3.39 -12.83
C ALA A 84 1.65 4.68 -12.43
N LYS A 85 2.28 5.82 -12.71
CA LYS A 85 1.65 7.14 -12.56
C LYS A 85 0.61 7.29 -13.66
N ARG A 86 -0.67 7.27 -13.33
CA ARG A 86 -1.74 7.66 -14.25
C ARG A 86 -2.03 9.15 -14.17
#